data_AF-A0A1V5H0T7-F1
#
_entry.id   AF-A0A1V5H0T7-F1
#
_cell.length_a   1.000
_cell.length_b   1.000
_cell.length_c   1.000
_cell.angle_alpha   90.00
_cell.angle_beta   90.00
_cell.angle_gamma   90.00
#
_symmetry.space_group_name_H-M   'P 1'
#
loop_
_entity.id
_entity.type
_entity.pdbx_description
1 polymer ?
#
loop_
_entity_poly.entity_id
_entity_poly.type
_entity_poly.pdbx_seq_one_letter_code
_entity_poly.pdbx_strand_id
1 'polypeptide(L)'
;MYVNDPTVLPTTWTSDAVLAGFTSWAPSQLSIQGASLTLPAAASLNVGGDLSLLNGRLTLTGGSLNTGGDLTLTSSTLNANRGTGGTPSLSVSGDLLMTAGVLNLAARDAETRLVTIGGQLALASNSWIHPSSDGTTGGVLRIVTNGMTISGDSGVDANGRGFAGGASGTAGSGPGAGGAGGYGGGAGYGGAGASAPWSGGAGGGTYGSELSPTLPGSGGGAGVAGGAGGGLIWIDSMGGAVSLDGLLSANGLAGQGASGGGSGGGSGGGILLIAQSLAGTGSLTANGGAGGEWGGGGGGGRISVTTKNVDAWFGTLRVNGAHGGGYTNADGAAGTLSMQVIPEPATGALVALVGSLLLRRRRA
;
A
#
# COMPACT_ATOMS: atom_id res chain seq x y z
N MET A 1 -28.51 2.70 15.57
CA MET A 1 -29.60 1.71 15.70
C MET A 1 -29.02 0.43 16.26
N TYR A 2 -29.54 -0.03 17.40
CA TYR A 2 -29.18 -1.35 17.94
C TYR A 2 -30.08 -2.41 17.31
N VAL A 3 -29.50 -3.51 16.85
CA VAL A 3 -30.14 -4.52 16.00
C VAL A 3 -29.77 -5.89 16.55
N ASN A 4 -30.77 -6.61 17.07
CA ASN A 4 -30.58 -7.97 17.60
C ASN A 4 -30.55 -9.04 16.51
N ASP A 5 -31.31 -8.81 15.44
CA ASP A 5 -31.41 -9.70 14.29
C ASP A 5 -31.09 -8.91 13.02
N PRO A 6 -29.91 -9.10 12.41
CA PRO A 6 -29.54 -8.37 11.21
C PRO A 6 -30.29 -8.83 9.95
N THR A 7 -31.06 -9.93 10.01
CA THR A 7 -31.83 -10.42 8.84
C THR A 7 -33.02 -9.53 8.49
N VAL A 8 -33.49 -8.72 9.44
CA VAL A 8 -34.59 -7.76 9.20
C VAL A 8 -34.12 -6.42 8.64
N LEU A 9 -32.80 -6.22 8.51
CA LEU A 9 -32.25 -4.99 7.95
C LEU A 9 -32.60 -4.85 6.47
N PRO A 10 -32.88 -3.62 5.99
CA PRO A 10 -33.08 -3.41 4.57
C PRO A 10 -31.79 -3.69 3.80
N THR A 11 -31.96 -4.19 2.57
CA THR A 11 -30.87 -4.41 1.61
C THR A 11 -30.61 -3.19 0.71
N THR A 12 -31.45 -2.16 0.81
CA THR A 12 -31.24 -0.86 0.15
C THR A 12 -31.29 0.25 1.19
N TRP A 13 -30.23 1.05 1.26
CA TRP A 13 -30.09 2.17 2.18
C TRP A 13 -30.09 3.49 1.42
N THR A 14 -31.05 4.34 1.71
CA THR A 14 -31.16 5.71 1.17
C THR A 14 -31.07 6.79 2.25
N SER A 15 -30.82 6.39 3.49
CA SER A 15 -30.63 7.27 4.63
C SER A 15 -29.48 6.76 5.50
N ASP A 16 -28.76 7.69 6.13
CA ASP A 16 -27.63 7.38 6.99
C ASP A 16 -28.01 6.48 8.17
N ALA A 17 -27.12 5.55 8.51
CA ALA A 17 -27.28 4.68 9.65
C ALA A 17 -25.95 4.23 10.26
N VAL A 18 -25.94 4.16 11.59
CA VAL A 18 -24.88 3.51 12.37
C VAL A 18 -25.50 2.31 13.08
N LEU A 19 -25.05 1.12 12.74
CA LEU A 19 -25.58 -0.14 13.25
C LEU A 19 -24.75 -0.65 14.43
N ALA A 20 -25.41 -1.31 15.38
CA ALA A 20 -24.81 -1.96 16.54
C ALA A 20 -25.59 -3.23 16.88
N GLY A 21 -25.00 -4.15 17.64
CA GLY A 21 -25.72 -5.31 18.21
C GLY A 21 -25.53 -6.66 17.51
N PHE A 22 -24.79 -6.71 16.40
CA PHE A 22 -24.48 -7.96 15.70
C PHE A 22 -23.00 -8.09 15.31
N THR A 23 -22.56 -9.32 15.08
CA THR A 23 -21.18 -9.68 14.68
C THR A 23 -21.09 -10.17 13.23
N SER A 24 -22.21 -10.51 12.59
CA SER A 24 -22.25 -10.83 11.17
C SER A 24 -23.57 -10.40 10.55
N TRP A 25 -23.53 -10.05 9.26
CA TRP A 25 -24.71 -9.78 8.47
C TRP A 25 -24.51 -10.36 7.07
N ALA A 26 -25.50 -11.08 6.55
CA ALA A 26 -25.39 -11.81 5.30
C ALA A 26 -26.58 -11.56 4.35
N PRO A 27 -26.73 -10.33 3.81
CA PRO A 27 -27.78 -10.04 2.85
C PRO A 27 -27.49 -10.71 1.50
N SER A 28 -28.51 -11.07 0.72
CA SER A 28 -28.31 -11.64 -0.63
C SER A 28 -27.70 -10.62 -1.61
N GLN A 29 -28.07 -9.35 -1.48
CA GLN A 29 -27.49 -8.20 -2.17
C GLN A 29 -27.53 -6.99 -1.25
N LEU A 30 -26.68 -5.99 -1.48
CA LEU A 30 -26.70 -4.75 -0.70
C LEU A 30 -26.45 -3.54 -1.59
N SER A 31 -27.31 -2.53 -1.47
CA SER A 31 -27.19 -1.25 -2.17
C SER A 31 -27.22 -0.09 -1.17
N ILE A 32 -26.29 0.84 -1.30
CA ILE A 32 -26.22 2.06 -0.49
C ILE A 32 -26.22 3.25 -1.46
N GLN A 33 -27.27 4.07 -1.41
CA GLN A 33 -27.55 5.09 -2.41
C GLN A 33 -27.74 6.44 -1.72
N GLY A 34 -26.78 7.36 -1.87
CA GLY A 34 -26.85 8.68 -1.24
C GLY A 34 -26.79 8.64 0.29
N ALA A 35 -26.28 7.54 0.87
CA ALA A 35 -26.33 7.28 2.31
C ALA A 35 -24.98 6.79 2.86
N SER A 36 -24.78 6.99 4.15
CA SER A 36 -23.65 6.49 4.93
C SER A 36 -24.09 5.38 5.86
N LEU A 37 -23.56 4.17 5.65
CA LEU A 37 -23.79 3.01 6.51
C LEU A 37 -22.51 2.66 7.28
N THR A 38 -22.61 2.62 8.60
CA THR A 38 -21.52 2.16 9.49
C THR A 38 -21.95 0.87 10.17
N LEU A 39 -21.15 -0.19 10.01
CA LEU A 39 -21.38 -1.48 10.64
C LEU A 39 -20.81 -1.51 12.06
N PRO A 40 -21.29 -2.44 12.92
CA PRO A 40 -20.70 -2.65 14.23
C PRO A 40 -19.21 -3.00 14.12
N ALA A 41 -18.42 -2.63 15.12
CA ALA A 41 -17.00 -2.98 15.16
C ALA A 41 -16.81 -4.51 15.12
N ALA A 42 -15.80 -4.95 14.38
CA ALA A 42 -15.48 -6.35 14.09
C ALA A 42 -16.59 -7.17 13.38
N ALA A 43 -17.68 -6.53 12.93
CA ALA A 43 -18.74 -7.25 12.22
C ALA A 43 -18.31 -7.69 10.83
N SER A 44 -18.64 -8.93 10.46
CA SER A 44 -18.43 -9.43 9.10
C SER A 44 -19.65 -9.22 8.22
N LEU A 45 -19.47 -8.57 7.07
CA LEU A 45 -20.49 -8.39 6.06
C LEU A 45 -20.27 -9.39 4.91
N ASN A 46 -21.20 -10.33 4.75
CA ASN A 46 -21.12 -11.42 3.77
C ASN A 46 -22.26 -11.28 2.76
N VAL A 47 -22.08 -10.43 1.75
CA VAL A 47 -23.10 -10.22 0.71
C VAL A 47 -23.10 -11.41 -0.25
N GLY A 48 -24.23 -12.10 -0.39
CA GLY A 48 -24.33 -13.31 -1.22
C GLY A 48 -24.10 -13.08 -2.72
N GLY A 49 -24.38 -11.87 -3.20
CA GLY A 49 -24.17 -11.40 -4.57
C GLY A 49 -23.47 -10.05 -4.55
N ASP A 50 -24.05 -9.07 -5.24
CA ASP A 50 -23.39 -7.77 -5.46
C ASP A 50 -23.57 -6.80 -4.29
N LEU A 51 -22.52 -6.02 -4.06
CA LEU A 51 -22.55 -4.82 -3.21
C LEU A 51 -22.33 -3.58 -4.09
N SER A 52 -23.31 -2.68 -4.09
CA SER A 52 -23.24 -1.42 -4.82
C SER A 52 -23.30 -0.21 -3.90
N LEU A 53 -22.38 0.74 -4.08
CA LEU A 53 -22.44 2.07 -3.47
C LEU A 53 -22.56 3.11 -4.59
N LEU A 54 -23.58 3.96 -4.49
CA LEU A 54 -23.82 5.08 -5.39
C LEU A 54 -23.96 6.37 -4.57
N ASN A 55 -23.02 7.31 -4.74
CA ASN A 55 -22.96 8.53 -3.94
C ASN A 55 -23.02 8.26 -2.43
N GLY A 56 -22.46 7.12 -1.99
CA GLY A 56 -22.65 6.60 -0.66
C GLY A 56 -21.34 6.27 0.05
N ARG A 57 -21.47 5.85 1.31
CA ARG A 57 -20.34 5.42 2.13
C ARG A 57 -20.67 4.15 2.90
N LEU A 58 -19.75 3.19 2.91
CA LEU A 58 -19.77 2.05 3.82
C LEU A 58 -18.53 2.09 4.71
N THR A 59 -18.72 1.91 6.01
CA THR A 59 -17.62 1.86 6.98
C THR A 59 -17.65 0.57 7.79
N LEU A 60 -16.56 -0.18 7.74
CA LEU A 60 -16.24 -1.33 8.58
C LEU A 60 -15.03 -1.00 9.45
N THR A 61 -15.04 -1.48 10.71
CA THR A 61 -13.93 -1.26 11.65
C THR A 61 -13.49 -2.59 12.25
N GLY A 62 -12.39 -3.16 11.74
CA GLY A 62 -11.84 -4.45 12.16
C GLY A 62 -12.67 -5.67 11.75
N GLY A 63 -13.71 -5.46 10.94
CA GLY A 63 -14.57 -6.51 10.40
C GLY A 63 -14.14 -6.93 8.99
N SER A 64 -14.75 -7.98 8.45
CA SER A 64 -14.50 -8.43 7.07
C SER A 64 -15.63 -8.02 6.11
N LEU A 65 -15.30 -7.87 4.83
CA LEU A 65 -16.28 -7.69 3.75
C LEU A 65 -16.05 -8.78 2.69
N ASN A 66 -17.08 -9.58 2.44
CA ASN A 66 -17.09 -10.61 1.42
C ASN A 66 -18.29 -10.39 0.49
N THR A 67 -18.07 -10.39 -0.82
CA THR A 67 -19.14 -10.37 -1.83
C THR A 67 -19.08 -11.64 -2.67
N GLY A 68 -20.23 -12.26 -2.90
CA GLY A 68 -20.37 -13.40 -3.81
C GLY A 68 -20.45 -13.00 -5.28
N GLY A 69 -20.71 -11.72 -5.56
CA GLY A 69 -20.61 -11.11 -6.89
C GLY A 69 -19.69 -9.89 -6.87
N ASP A 70 -20.10 -8.84 -7.55
CA ASP A 70 -19.30 -7.64 -7.78
C ASP A 70 -19.35 -6.67 -6.61
N LEU A 71 -18.28 -5.88 -6.48
CA LEU A 71 -18.24 -4.70 -5.63
C LEU A 71 -18.12 -3.46 -6.51
N THR A 72 -19.18 -2.64 -6.55
CA THR A 72 -19.22 -1.43 -7.37
C THR A 72 -19.23 -0.17 -6.50
N LEU A 73 -18.28 0.74 -6.73
CA LEU A 73 -18.20 2.05 -6.08
C LEU A 73 -18.35 3.16 -7.13
N THR A 74 -19.50 3.84 -7.14
CA THR A 74 -19.72 5.01 -8.01
C THR A 74 -19.83 6.27 -7.16
N SER A 75 -18.89 7.21 -7.30
CA SER A 75 -18.82 8.44 -6.49
C SER A 75 -18.93 8.16 -4.99
N SER A 76 -18.30 7.07 -4.54
CA SER A 76 -18.56 6.46 -3.23
C SER A 76 -17.29 6.13 -2.47
N THR A 77 -17.40 6.01 -1.15
CA THR A 77 -16.27 5.64 -0.28
C THR A 77 -16.54 4.33 0.45
N LEU A 78 -15.61 3.38 0.36
CA LEU A 78 -15.56 2.22 1.22
C LEU A 78 -14.38 2.34 2.19
N ASN A 79 -14.67 2.33 3.49
CA ASN A 79 -13.67 2.34 4.55
C ASN A 79 -13.57 0.97 5.22
N ALA A 80 -12.47 0.25 4.98
CA ALA A 80 -12.10 -0.95 5.71
C ALA A 80 -11.03 -0.59 6.76
N ASN A 81 -11.50 -0.02 7.87
CA ASN A 81 -10.65 0.51 8.91
C ASN A 81 -10.14 -0.58 9.85
N ARG A 82 -9.03 -0.27 10.52
CA ARG A 82 -8.47 -1.05 11.62
C ARG A 82 -9.43 -1.11 12.81
N GLY A 83 -9.66 -2.30 13.38
CA GLY A 83 -10.38 -2.48 14.65
C GLY A 83 -9.65 -3.43 15.61
N THR A 84 -10.25 -3.76 16.76
CA THR A 84 -9.63 -4.58 17.82
C THR A 84 -9.72 -6.10 17.59
N GLY A 85 -10.55 -6.56 16.65
CA GLY A 85 -10.87 -7.98 16.42
C GLY A 85 -10.11 -8.67 15.27
N GLY A 86 -9.04 -8.06 14.75
CA GLY A 86 -8.28 -8.53 13.60
C GLY A 86 -8.26 -7.52 12.46
N THR A 87 -7.44 -7.76 11.42
CA THR A 87 -7.47 -6.89 10.24
C THR A 87 -8.69 -7.19 9.39
N PRO A 88 -9.22 -6.17 8.68
CA PRO A 88 -10.19 -6.40 7.64
C PRO A 88 -9.58 -7.26 6.52
N SER A 89 -10.32 -8.29 6.09
CA SER A 89 -10.13 -8.95 4.80
C SER A 89 -11.24 -8.47 3.86
N LEU A 90 -10.88 -8.21 2.61
CA LEU A 90 -11.81 -7.90 1.53
C LEU A 90 -11.72 -9.03 0.51
N SER A 91 -12.83 -9.72 0.29
CA SER A 91 -12.95 -10.74 -0.76
C SER A 91 -14.10 -10.38 -1.68
N VAL A 92 -13.80 -10.18 -2.95
CA VAL A 92 -14.77 -9.94 -4.01
C VAL A 92 -14.71 -11.12 -4.95
N SER A 93 -15.80 -11.89 -5.06
CA SER A 93 -15.80 -13.08 -5.92
C SER A 93 -15.86 -12.72 -7.40
N GLY A 94 -16.51 -11.59 -7.73
CA GLY A 94 -16.55 -11.00 -9.07
C GLY A 94 -15.54 -9.87 -9.25
N ASP A 95 -15.98 -8.80 -9.91
CA ASP A 95 -15.19 -7.62 -10.22
C ASP A 95 -15.25 -6.56 -9.11
N LEU A 96 -14.14 -5.84 -8.92
CA LEU A 96 -14.11 -4.59 -8.16
C LEU A 96 -14.07 -3.42 -9.14
N LEU A 97 -15.20 -2.74 -9.29
CA LEU A 97 -15.41 -1.65 -10.25
C LEU A 97 -15.54 -0.31 -9.54
N MET A 98 -14.67 0.64 -9.85
CA MET A 98 -14.66 1.97 -9.24
C MET A 98 -14.75 3.06 -10.31
N THR A 99 -15.71 3.96 -10.15
CA THR A 99 -15.86 5.19 -10.94
C THR A 99 -16.01 6.35 -9.96
N ALA A 100 -15.02 7.26 -9.90
CA ALA A 100 -14.90 8.26 -8.84
C ALA A 100 -15.00 7.65 -7.42
N GLY A 101 -14.51 6.41 -7.27
CA GLY A 101 -14.59 5.64 -6.03
C GLY A 101 -13.34 5.82 -5.17
N VAL A 102 -13.52 5.72 -3.85
CA VAL A 102 -12.41 5.69 -2.89
C VAL A 102 -12.48 4.42 -2.04
N LEU A 103 -11.39 3.66 -2.00
CA LEU A 103 -11.27 2.45 -1.19
C LEU A 103 -10.11 2.62 -0.19
N ASN A 104 -10.46 2.79 1.08
CA ASN A 104 -9.48 2.87 2.16
C ASN A 104 -9.29 1.48 2.78
N LEU A 105 -8.05 0.98 2.77
CA LEU A 105 -7.71 -0.34 3.31
C LEU A 105 -6.61 -0.20 4.36
N ALA A 106 -6.80 -0.80 5.52
CA ALA A 106 -5.81 -0.74 6.58
C ALA A 106 -5.38 -2.12 7.07
N ALA A 107 -4.10 -2.45 6.91
CA ALA A 107 -3.50 -3.64 7.50
C ALA A 107 -3.44 -3.51 9.03
N ARG A 108 -3.44 -4.62 9.77
CA ARG A 108 -2.81 -4.68 11.11
C ARG A 108 -1.86 -5.87 11.19
N ASP A 109 -1.12 -5.92 12.28
CA ASP A 109 -0.26 -7.02 12.69
C ASP A 109 1.03 -7.10 11.85
N ALA A 110 1.97 -7.99 12.16
CA ALA A 110 3.25 -8.07 11.44
C ALA A 110 3.15 -8.86 10.12
N GLU A 111 1.96 -9.37 9.79
CA GLU A 111 1.75 -10.31 8.69
C GLU A 111 1.21 -9.62 7.43
N THR A 112 1.47 -10.25 6.29
CA THR A 112 0.83 -9.89 5.02
C THR A 112 -0.58 -10.45 5.01
N ARG A 113 -1.57 -9.61 4.67
CA ARG A 113 -2.96 -10.05 4.54
C ARG A 113 -3.50 -9.86 3.14
N LEU A 114 -4.39 -10.78 2.78
CA LEU A 114 -4.88 -10.93 1.42
C LEU A 114 -6.18 -10.15 1.20
N VAL A 115 -6.19 -9.38 0.11
CA VAL A 115 -7.39 -8.86 -0.55
C VAL A 115 -7.54 -9.65 -1.85
N THR A 116 -8.67 -10.31 -2.03
CA THR A 116 -8.92 -11.15 -3.22
C THR A 116 -10.01 -10.52 -4.07
N ILE A 117 -9.77 -10.44 -5.37
CA ILE A 117 -10.74 -10.02 -6.39
C ILE A 117 -10.74 -11.15 -7.43
N GLY A 118 -11.83 -11.91 -7.51
CA GLY A 118 -11.92 -13.08 -8.40
C GLY A 118 -11.94 -12.71 -9.88
N GLY A 119 -12.42 -11.51 -10.19
CA GLY A 119 -12.40 -10.91 -11.51
C GLY A 119 -11.43 -9.74 -11.64
N GLN A 120 -11.85 -8.72 -12.38
CA GLN A 120 -11.09 -7.52 -12.71
C GLN A 120 -11.08 -6.50 -11.56
N LEU A 121 -9.93 -5.90 -11.33
CA LEU A 121 -9.82 -4.63 -10.61
C LEU A 121 -9.83 -3.46 -11.61
N ALA A 122 -10.90 -2.68 -11.65
CA ALA A 122 -11.04 -1.54 -12.57
C ALA A 122 -11.18 -0.21 -11.82
N LEU A 123 -10.20 0.68 -12.01
CA LEU A 123 -10.19 2.05 -11.47
C LEU A 123 -10.36 3.07 -12.61
N ALA A 124 -11.56 3.63 -12.71
CA ALA A 124 -11.92 4.64 -13.70
C ALA A 124 -12.25 5.99 -13.05
N SER A 125 -12.03 7.08 -13.79
CA SER A 125 -12.54 8.42 -13.46
C SER A 125 -12.21 8.87 -12.03
N ASN A 126 -10.95 9.19 -11.75
CA ASN A 126 -10.50 9.67 -10.44
C ASN A 126 -10.79 8.69 -9.29
N SER A 127 -10.52 7.41 -9.52
CA SER A 127 -10.69 6.35 -8.50
C SER A 127 -9.38 6.05 -7.78
N TRP A 128 -9.45 5.91 -6.45
CA TRP A 128 -8.26 5.77 -5.60
C TRP A 128 -8.38 4.65 -4.57
N ILE A 129 -7.36 3.82 -4.49
CA ILE A 129 -7.15 2.89 -3.38
C ILE A 129 -6.08 3.45 -2.45
N HIS A 130 -6.33 3.47 -1.15
CA HIS A 130 -5.40 3.91 -0.13
C HIS A 130 -5.06 2.76 0.82
N PRO A 131 -4.11 1.88 0.45
CA PRO A 131 -3.62 0.85 1.36
C PRO A 131 -2.72 1.49 2.41
N SER A 132 -2.88 1.07 3.66
CA SER A 132 -2.04 1.53 4.76
C SER A 132 -1.40 0.40 5.55
N SER A 133 -0.08 0.44 5.63
CA SER A 133 0.71 -0.46 6.45
C SER A 133 0.67 -0.06 7.92
N ASP A 134 0.87 -1.01 8.82
CA ASP A 134 0.94 -0.68 10.24
C ASP A 134 2.20 0.14 10.54
N GLY A 135 2.02 1.31 11.17
CA GLY A 135 3.11 2.25 11.43
C GLY A 135 4.14 1.74 12.44
N THR A 136 3.82 0.68 13.17
CA THR A 136 4.67 0.08 14.21
C THR A 136 5.16 -1.30 13.79
N THR A 137 4.28 -2.17 13.30
CA THR A 137 4.62 -3.55 12.95
C THR A 137 4.95 -3.77 11.49
N GLY A 138 4.63 -2.79 10.62
CA GLY A 138 4.88 -2.88 9.18
C GLY A 138 3.93 -3.83 8.45
N GLY A 139 2.79 -4.22 9.05
CA GLY A 139 1.80 -5.09 8.41
C GLY A 139 1.35 -4.56 7.06
N VAL A 140 1.08 -5.44 6.10
CA VAL A 140 0.81 -5.04 4.71
C VAL A 140 -0.38 -5.76 4.11
N LEU A 141 -0.88 -5.21 3.00
CA LEU A 141 -1.93 -5.82 2.19
C LEU A 141 -1.34 -6.29 0.86
N ARG A 142 -1.71 -7.50 0.46
CA ARG A 142 -1.49 -8.05 -0.88
C ARG A 142 -2.83 -8.12 -1.60
N ILE A 143 -2.92 -7.51 -2.77
CA ILE A 143 -4.08 -7.58 -3.65
C ILE A 143 -3.83 -8.69 -4.67
N VAL A 144 -4.67 -9.70 -4.70
CA VAL A 144 -4.71 -10.72 -5.76
C VAL A 144 -5.93 -10.48 -6.62
N THR A 145 -5.73 -10.39 -7.94
CA THR A 145 -6.79 -10.11 -8.90
C THR A 145 -6.60 -10.91 -10.19
N ASN A 146 -7.65 -11.05 -10.99
CA ASN A 146 -7.62 -11.77 -12.28
C ASN A 146 -7.45 -10.82 -13.48
N GLY A 147 -6.82 -9.67 -13.21
CA GLY A 147 -6.53 -8.61 -14.17
C GLY A 147 -6.76 -7.24 -13.54
N MET A 148 -6.14 -6.21 -14.10
CA MET A 148 -6.23 -4.87 -13.55
C MET A 148 -6.23 -3.81 -14.65
N THR A 149 -7.12 -2.82 -14.52
CA THR A 149 -7.13 -1.61 -15.35
C THR A 149 -7.15 -0.37 -14.47
N ILE A 150 -6.16 0.50 -14.61
CA ILE A 150 -6.10 1.78 -13.90
C ILE A 150 -5.97 2.90 -14.94
N SER A 151 -7.03 3.69 -15.07
CA SER A 151 -7.07 4.86 -15.96
C SER A 151 -6.14 6.00 -15.50
N GLY A 152 -5.79 6.90 -16.41
CA GLY A 152 -4.74 7.92 -16.21
C GLY A 152 -4.95 8.91 -15.05
N ASP A 153 -6.19 9.08 -14.58
CA ASP A 153 -6.54 9.95 -13.45
C ASP A 153 -6.78 9.18 -12.14
N SER A 154 -6.53 7.88 -12.15
CA SER A 154 -6.81 6.94 -11.06
C SER A 154 -5.53 6.29 -10.53
N GLY A 155 -5.59 5.66 -9.36
CA GLY A 155 -4.38 5.05 -8.80
C GLY A 155 -4.50 4.36 -7.45
N VAL A 156 -3.34 3.90 -6.99
CA VAL A 156 -3.12 3.36 -5.65
C VAL A 156 -2.11 4.26 -4.95
N ASP A 157 -2.52 4.88 -3.84
CA ASP A 157 -1.70 5.83 -3.08
C ASP A 157 -1.42 5.30 -1.66
N ALA A 158 -0.17 4.86 -1.48
CA ALA A 158 0.44 4.42 -0.23
C ALA A 158 1.48 5.43 0.29
N ASN A 159 1.44 6.70 -0.14
CA ASN A 159 2.39 7.73 0.31
C ASN A 159 2.33 7.94 1.82
N GLY A 160 3.47 7.86 2.50
CA GLY A 160 3.53 8.00 3.96
C GLY A 160 2.78 6.93 4.75
N ARG A 161 2.37 5.84 4.10
CA ARG A 161 1.55 4.78 4.71
C ARG A 161 2.38 3.59 5.19
N GLY A 162 3.69 3.76 5.35
CA GLY A 162 4.62 2.76 5.88
C GLY A 162 4.82 2.91 7.38
N PHE A 163 6.04 2.66 7.86
CA PHE A 163 6.37 2.87 9.26
C PHE A 163 6.29 4.36 9.65
N ALA A 164 5.87 4.62 10.88
CA ALA A 164 5.71 5.96 11.41
C ALA A 164 7.07 6.66 11.57
N GLY A 165 7.10 7.97 11.27
CA GLY A 165 8.23 8.82 11.63
C GLY A 165 8.35 9.00 13.14
N GLY A 166 9.51 9.44 13.60
CA GLY A 166 9.75 9.69 15.03
C GLY A 166 8.87 10.81 15.57
N ALA A 167 8.45 10.67 16.82
CA ALA A 167 7.96 11.80 17.61
C ALA A 167 9.14 12.63 18.12
N SER A 168 8.89 13.81 18.70
CA SER A 168 9.96 14.72 19.16
C SER A 168 11.05 14.00 19.95
N GLY A 169 12.29 14.06 19.46
CA GLY A 169 13.46 13.45 20.08
C GLY A 169 13.55 11.91 19.97
N THR A 170 12.69 11.26 19.18
CA THR A 170 12.73 9.81 18.96
C THR A 170 13.20 9.44 17.57
N ALA A 171 13.73 8.22 17.44
CA ALA A 171 13.98 7.62 16.13
C ALA A 171 12.63 7.34 15.45
N GLY A 172 12.67 7.15 14.13
CA GLY A 172 11.53 6.59 13.40
C GLY A 172 11.31 5.11 13.71
N SER A 173 10.23 4.56 13.17
CA SER A 173 9.95 3.14 13.20
C SER A 173 10.48 2.43 11.95
N GLY A 174 10.70 1.12 12.06
CA GLY A 174 11.07 0.25 10.96
C GLY A 174 12.56 -0.12 10.89
N PRO A 175 12.94 -1.12 10.06
CA PRO A 175 14.30 -1.66 10.04
C PRO A 175 15.38 -0.68 9.55
N GLY A 176 15.00 0.31 8.75
CA GLY A 176 15.86 1.38 8.26
C GLY A 176 15.50 2.73 8.87
N ALA A 177 15.02 2.75 10.12
CA ALA A 177 14.63 3.97 10.80
C ALA A 177 15.76 5.01 10.84
N GLY A 178 15.40 6.28 10.63
CA GLY A 178 16.31 7.39 10.89
C GLY A 178 16.52 7.60 12.39
N GLY A 179 17.76 7.88 12.78
CA GLY A 179 18.13 8.13 14.17
C GLY A 179 17.62 9.47 14.70
N ALA A 180 17.43 9.55 16.02
CA ALA A 180 17.07 10.78 16.71
C ALA A 180 18.29 11.64 17.07
N GLY A 181 18.06 12.92 17.35
CA GLY A 181 19.06 13.87 17.83
C GLY A 181 18.48 15.28 17.87
N GLY A 182 19.31 16.32 18.08
CA GLY A 182 18.89 17.71 17.85
C GLY A 182 18.39 17.95 16.42
N TYR A 183 18.88 17.13 15.48
CA TYR A 183 18.43 17.02 14.10
C TYR A 183 18.24 15.53 13.75
N GLY A 184 17.14 15.17 13.11
CA GLY A 184 16.82 13.78 12.77
C GLY A 184 17.46 13.30 11.46
N GLY A 185 17.95 12.06 11.46
CA GLY A 185 18.46 11.40 10.25
C GLY A 185 17.32 10.92 9.34
N GLY A 186 17.56 10.90 8.03
CA GLY A 186 16.61 10.35 7.05
C GLY A 186 16.53 8.83 7.13
N ALA A 187 15.36 8.25 6.87
CA ALA A 187 15.19 6.80 6.86
C ALA A 187 15.73 6.17 5.57
N GLY A 188 16.09 4.88 5.63
CA GLY A 188 16.49 4.07 4.47
C GLY A 188 15.46 2.98 4.13
N TYR A 189 15.48 2.46 2.91
CA TYR A 189 14.85 1.20 2.53
C TYR A 189 15.54 0.56 1.31
N GLY A 190 15.24 1.06 0.11
CA GLY A 190 15.92 0.68 -1.13
C GLY A 190 17.25 1.40 -1.28
N GLY A 191 17.25 2.69 -0.96
CA GLY A 191 18.44 3.53 -0.77
C GLY A 191 18.62 3.86 0.71
N ALA A 192 19.87 4.14 1.10
CA ALA A 192 20.18 4.62 2.44
C ALA A 192 19.65 6.05 2.65
N GLY A 193 19.15 6.34 3.84
CA GLY A 193 18.85 7.70 4.27
C GLY A 193 20.12 8.42 4.69
N ALA A 194 20.12 9.75 4.63
CA ALA A 194 21.27 10.54 5.02
C ALA A 194 21.30 10.85 6.52
N SER A 195 22.49 10.92 7.10
CA SER A 195 22.68 11.39 8.47
C SER A 195 22.48 12.91 8.55
N ALA A 196 21.91 13.38 9.65
CA ALA A 196 21.88 14.81 9.96
C ALA A 196 23.30 15.32 10.33
N PRO A 197 23.60 16.61 10.11
CA PRO A 197 24.89 17.22 10.42
C PRO A 197 25.13 17.36 11.93
N TRP A 198 26.35 17.76 12.31
CA TRP A 198 26.78 18.02 13.68
C TRP A 198 26.46 16.91 14.69
N SER A 199 26.77 15.66 14.32
CA SER A 199 26.45 14.49 15.16
C SER A 199 24.97 14.37 15.52
N GLY A 200 24.08 14.85 14.63
CA GLY A 200 22.66 14.56 14.67
C GLY A 200 22.36 13.08 14.39
N GLY A 201 21.07 12.77 14.25
CA GLY A 201 20.59 11.43 14.00
C GLY A 201 21.25 10.78 12.78
N ALA A 202 21.68 9.53 12.96
CA ALA A 202 22.23 8.73 11.87
C ALA A 202 21.18 8.44 10.79
N GLY A 203 21.61 8.37 9.54
CA GLY A 203 20.78 7.90 8.43
C GLY A 203 20.46 6.41 8.54
N GLY A 204 19.27 6.04 8.08
CA GLY A 204 18.83 4.65 8.07
C GLY A 204 19.46 3.83 6.95
N GLY A 205 19.77 2.56 7.23
CA GLY A 205 20.30 1.61 6.26
C GLY A 205 19.24 1.03 5.30
N THR A 206 19.70 0.29 4.30
CA THR A 206 18.83 -0.45 3.38
C THR A 206 18.40 -1.80 3.96
N TYR A 207 17.21 -2.29 3.59
CA TYR A 207 16.73 -3.62 3.99
C TYR A 207 15.77 -4.21 2.96
N GLY A 208 15.37 -5.47 3.16
CA GLY A 208 14.48 -6.21 2.26
C GLY A 208 15.17 -6.70 0.99
N SER A 209 14.38 -7.26 0.07
CA SER A 209 14.84 -7.76 -1.22
C SER A 209 14.50 -6.79 -2.34
N GLU A 210 15.45 -6.55 -3.23
CA GLU A 210 15.24 -5.80 -4.47
C GLU A 210 14.30 -6.51 -5.44
N LEU A 211 14.41 -7.83 -5.55
CA LEU A 211 13.62 -8.62 -6.49
C LEU A 211 12.20 -8.91 -5.98
N SER A 212 12.00 -8.82 -4.66
CA SER A 212 10.71 -9.07 -4.01
C SER A 212 10.53 -8.14 -2.80
N PRO A 213 10.24 -6.85 -3.04
CA PRO A 213 10.00 -5.89 -1.97
C PRO A 213 8.64 -6.17 -1.33
N THR A 214 8.66 -6.78 -0.14
CA THR A 214 7.45 -7.17 0.62
C THR A 214 7.30 -6.40 1.94
N LEU A 215 8.09 -5.35 2.13
CA LEU A 215 8.12 -4.56 3.36
C LEU A 215 7.84 -3.08 3.04
N PRO A 216 7.15 -2.35 3.93
CA PRO A 216 6.99 -0.91 3.77
C PRO A 216 8.29 -0.17 4.09
N GLY A 217 8.36 1.10 3.68
CA GLY A 217 9.44 2.04 3.98
C GLY A 217 9.43 2.48 5.45
N SER A 218 10.62 2.86 5.94
CA SER A 218 10.88 3.26 7.33
C SER A 218 10.62 4.74 7.59
N GLY A 219 10.34 5.07 8.85
CA GLY A 219 10.15 6.45 9.28
C GLY A 219 11.48 7.18 9.54
N GLY A 220 11.51 8.47 9.23
CA GLY A 220 12.63 9.35 9.54
C GLY A 220 12.73 9.65 11.03
N GLY A 221 13.94 9.95 11.50
CA GLY A 221 14.17 10.38 12.88
C GLY A 221 13.72 11.81 13.11
N ALA A 222 13.47 12.17 14.36
CA ALA A 222 12.85 13.46 14.68
C ALA A 222 13.69 14.30 15.65
N GLY A 223 13.95 15.54 15.25
CA GLY A 223 14.10 16.64 16.20
C GLY A 223 12.72 17.11 16.69
N VAL A 224 11.72 17.15 15.80
CA VAL A 224 10.32 17.53 16.10
C VAL A 224 9.34 16.44 15.67
N ALA A 225 9.27 16.14 14.36
CA ALA A 225 8.43 15.08 13.82
C ALA A 225 9.02 14.57 12.50
N GLY A 226 9.40 13.30 12.49
CA GLY A 226 10.00 12.63 11.34
C GLY A 226 8.98 12.34 10.25
N GLY A 227 9.45 12.27 9.01
CA GLY A 227 8.62 11.86 7.89
C GLY A 227 8.25 10.38 7.99
N ALA A 228 6.99 10.02 7.75
CA ALA A 228 6.59 8.61 7.66
C ALA A 228 7.12 7.97 6.36
N GLY A 229 7.47 6.68 6.43
CA GLY A 229 7.90 5.93 5.25
C GLY A 229 6.74 5.66 4.28
N GLY A 230 7.05 5.39 3.02
CA GLY A 230 6.05 4.93 2.04
C GLY A 230 5.52 3.53 2.38
N GLY A 231 4.26 3.25 2.08
CA GLY A 231 3.65 1.94 2.31
C GLY A 231 4.11 0.87 1.31
N LEU A 232 3.44 -0.28 1.32
CA LEU A 232 3.62 -1.33 0.32
C LEU A 232 2.40 -1.37 -0.61
N ILE A 233 2.65 -1.35 -1.92
CA ILE A 233 1.70 -1.73 -2.95
C ILE A 233 2.15 -3.10 -3.47
N TRP A 234 1.43 -4.15 -3.08
CA TRP A 234 1.68 -5.51 -3.56
C TRP A 234 0.47 -6.00 -4.35
N ILE A 235 0.63 -6.13 -5.66
CA ILE A 235 -0.39 -6.58 -6.60
C ILE A 235 0.09 -7.86 -7.29
N ASP A 236 -0.75 -8.88 -7.27
CA ASP A 236 -0.57 -10.13 -8.00
C ASP A 236 -1.76 -10.33 -8.94
N SER A 237 -1.47 -10.21 -10.23
CA SER A 237 -2.39 -10.36 -11.35
C SER A 237 -1.91 -11.48 -12.28
N MET A 238 -1.48 -12.62 -11.72
CA MET A 238 -1.09 -13.79 -12.52
C MET A 238 -2.26 -14.48 -13.23
N GLY A 239 -3.51 -14.07 -12.95
CA GLY A 239 -4.68 -14.56 -13.67
C GLY A 239 -4.98 -13.79 -14.97
N GLY A 240 -4.56 -12.53 -15.09
CA GLY A 240 -4.93 -11.68 -16.23
C GLY A 240 -4.02 -10.48 -16.48
N ALA A 241 -4.28 -9.77 -17.57
CA ALA A 241 -3.46 -8.65 -18.03
C ALA A 241 -3.59 -7.41 -17.13
N VAL A 242 -2.53 -6.62 -17.06
CA VAL A 242 -2.50 -5.33 -16.38
C VAL A 242 -2.37 -4.21 -17.41
N SER A 243 -3.37 -3.32 -17.45
CA SER A 243 -3.34 -2.03 -18.14
C SER A 243 -3.22 -0.91 -17.12
N LEU A 244 -2.07 -0.23 -17.11
CA LEU A 244 -1.75 0.80 -16.13
C LEU A 244 -1.39 2.11 -16.83
N ASP A 245 -2.36 3.01 -16.92
CA ASP A 245 -2.17 4.40 -17.38
C ASP A 245 -2.11 5.39 -16.21
N GLY A 246 -2.61 4.99 -15.03
CA GLY A 246 -2.60 5.80 -13.81
C GLY A 246 -1.35 5.68 -12.95
N LEU A 247 -1.51 5.87 -11.64
CA LEU A 247 -0.40 6.00 -10.69
C LEU A 247 -0.41 4.90 -9.60
N LEU A 248 0.74 4.27 -9.37
CA LEU A 248 1.03 3.54 -8.13
C LEU A 248 2.11 4.32 -7.35
N SER A 249 1.76 4.84 -6.17
CA SER A 249 2.64 5.73 -5.40
C SER A 249 2.86 5.25 -3.98
N ALA A 250 4.11 5.04 -3.59
CA ALA A 250 4.55 4.64 -2.27
C ALA A 250 5.72 5.54 -1.80
N ASN A 251 5.60 6.86 -1.95
CA ASN A 251 6.64 7.82 -1.56
C ASN A 251 6.68 8.00 -0.04
N GLY A 252 7.86 8.28 0.49
CA GLY A 252 8.03 8.75 1.87
C GLY A 252 7.58 10.20 2.04
N LEU A 253 7.19 10.58 3.26
CA LEU A 253 6.85 11.96 3.59
C LEU A 253 8.07 12.75 4.05
N ALA A 254 8.02 14.06 3.86
CA ALA A 254 9.03 14.96 4.39
C ALA A 254 9.02 14.99 5.92
N GLY A 255 10.19 15.18 6.52
CA GLY A 255 10.32 15.54 7.93
C GLY A 255 9.88 16.99 8.16
N GLN A 256 9.35 17.28 9.35
CA GLN A 256 9.02 18.65 9.73
C GLN A 256 10.29 19.46 10.06
N GLY A 257 10.31 20.73 9.64
CA GLY A 257 11.33 21.71 10.03
C GLY A 257 10.75 22.70 11.04
N ALA A 258 11.50 23.00 12.09
CA ALA A 258 11.24 24.15 12.96
C ALA A 258 12.57 24.82 13.31
N SER A 259 12.54 26.12 13.59
CA SER A 259 13.73 26.90 13.95
C SER A 259 14.44 26.29 15.16
N GLY A 260 15.56 25.59 14.90
CA GLY A 260 16.37 24.91 15.92
C GLY A 260 16.06 23.42 16.14
N GLY A 261 15.16 22.80 15.37
CA GLY A 261 14.80 21.38 15.46
C GLY A 261 14.43 20.79 14.11
N GLY A 262 15.35 20.03 13.53
CA GLY A 262 15.23 19.41 12.22
C GLY A 262 14.80 17.95 12.28
N SER A 263 13.99 17.47 11.33
CA SER A 263 13.61 16.06 11.27
C SER A 263 13.98 15.43 9.93
N GLY A 264 14.34 14.15 9.94
CA GLY A 264 14.66 13.43 8.72
C GLY A 264 13.41 13.03 7.94
N GLY A 265 13.56 12.90 6.63
CA GLY A 265 12.51 12.40 5.76
C GLY A 265 12.33 10.88 5.87
N GLY A 266 11.10 10.41 5.63
CA GLY A 266 10.80 8.98 5.54
C GLY A 266 11.36 8.37 4.25
N SER A 267 11.67 7.07 4.25
CA SER A 267 12.12 6.40 3.02
C SER A 267 10.95 6.09 2.10
N GLY A 268 11.24 5.93 0.80
CA GLY A 268 10.29 5.36 -0.14
C GLY A 268 9.88 3.94 0.27
N GLY A 269 8.70 3.52 -0.16
CA GLY A 269 8.09 2.23 0.15
C GLY A 269 8.36 1.14 -0.89
N GLY A 270 7.47 0.14 -0.91
CA GLY A 270 7.54 -1.02 -1.78
C GLY A 270 6.52 -0.99 -2.92
N ILE A 271 7.05 -1.11 -4.13
CA ILE A 271 6.49 -1.48 -5.43
C ILE A 271 6.55 -2.97 -5.78
N LEU A 272 5.56 -3.84 -5.57
CA LEU A 272 5.61 -5.23 -6.09
C LEU A 272 4.42 -5.51 -7.01
N LEU A 273 4.68 -5.57 -8.31
CA LEU A 273 3.69 -5.91 -9.33
C LEU A 273 4.08 -7.23 -10.01
N ILE A 274 3.22 -8.23 -9.87
CA ILE A 274 3.33 -9.50 -10.58
C ILE A 274 2.14 -9.60 -11.53
N ALA A 275 2.36 -9.87 -12.82
CA ALA A 275 1.29 -9.86 -13.82
C ALA A 275 1.47 -10.88 -14.94
N GLN A 276 0.39 -11.29 -15.61
CA GLN A 276 0.51 -12.03 -16.86
C GLN A 276 1.14 -11.17 -17.96
N SER A 277 0.53 -10.03 -18.27
CA SER A 277 1.11 -9.03 -19.17
C SER A 277 0.96 -7.63 -18.60
N LEU A 278 1.81 -6.72 -19.08
CA LEU A 278 1.79 -5.31 -18.69
C LEU A 278 1.77 -4.43 -19.92
N ALA A 279 0.85 -3.47 -19.92
CA ALA A 279 0.74 -2.40 -20.91
C ALA A 279 0.34 -1.08 -20.23
N GLY A 280 0.52 0.04 -20.94
CA GLY A 280 0.08 1.36 -20.50
C GLY A 280 1.22 2.37 -20.37
N THR A 281 0.85 3.58 -19.95
CA THR A 281 1.71 4.78 -19.91
C THR A 281 1.89 5.36 -18.49
N GLY A 282 1.39 4.64 -17.49
CA GLY A 282 1.31 5.11 -16.10
C GLY A 282 2.65 5.21 -15.37
N SER A 283 2.58 5.49 -14.08
CA SER A 283 3.77 5.72 -13.26
C SER A 283 3.78 4.87 -11.99
N LEU A 284 4.96 4.37 -11.62
CA LEU A 284 5.23 3.76 -10.33
C LEU A 284 6.28 4.60 -9.62
N THR A 285 5.98 5.12 -8.42
CA THR A 285 6.90 5.97 -7.66
C THR A 285 7.05 5.53 -6.22
N ALA A 286 8.29 5.34 -5.77
CA ALA A 286 8.64 5.09 -4.38
C ALA A 286 9.86 5.94 -4.00
N ASN A 287 9.73 7.27 -4.10
CA ASN A 287 10.78 8.22 -3.74
C ASN A 287 10.87 8.41 -2.22
N GLY A 288 12.06 8.78 -1.74
CA GLY A 288 12.24 9.26 -0.36
C GLY A 288 11.56 10.61 -0.12
N GLY A 289 11.33 10.93 1.16
CA GLY A 289 10.86 12.24 1.59
C GLY A 289 12.02 13.17 1.96
N ALA A 290 11.84 14.48 1.76
CA ALA A 290 12.87 15.47 2.09
C ALA A 290 13.10 15.60 3.61
N GLY A 291 14.31 15.99 4.00
CA GLY A 291 14.58 16.42 5.37
C GLY A 291 13.91 17.77 5.67
N GLY A 292 13.44 17.98 6.91
CA GLY A 292 13.20 19.31 7.46
C GLY A 292 14.53 20.03 7.73
N GLU A 293 14.56 21.31 8.11
CA GLU A 293 15.79 22.10 8.33
C GLU A 293 16.90 21.29 9.03
N TRP A 294 18.10 21.18 8.44
CA TRP A 294 19.21 20.33 8.95
C TRP A 294 18.93 18.82 9.08
N GLY A 295 17.73 18.34 8.81
CA GLY A 295 17.41 16.92 8.74
C GLY A 295 17.98 16.23 7.51
N GLY A 296 18.26 14.94 7.63
CA GLY A 296 18.71 14.12 6.51
C GLY A 296 17.58 13.75 5.55
N GLY A 297 17.87 13.72 4.25
CA GLY A 297 16.95 13.25 3.22
C GLY A 297 16.69 11.74 3.33
N GLY A 298 15.45 11.33 3.08
CA GLY A 298 15.06 9.92 3.03
C GLY A 298 15.59 9.22 1.78
N GLY A 299 16.00 7.96 1.94
CA GLY A 299 16.41 7.11 0.83
C GLY A 299 15.23 6.66 -0.04
N GLY A 300 15.50 6.37 -1.30
CA GLY A 300 14.52 5.82 -2.24
C GLY A 300 14.00 4.43 -1.81
N GLY A 301 12.83 4.07 -2.32
CA GLY A 301 12.17 2.80 -2.08
C GLY A 301 12.60 1.71 -3.06
N ARG A 302 11.76 0.69 -3.23
CA ARG A 302 12.03 -0.44 -4.12
C ARG A 302 10.85 -0.64 -5.06
N ILE A 303 11.10 -0.82 -6.35
CA ILE A 303 10.08 -1.24 -7.32
C ILE A 303 10.55 -2.51 -8.02
N SER A 304 9.74 -3.56 -7.97
CA SER A 304 9.92 -4.81 -8.70
C SER A 304 8.65 -5.10 -9.51
N VAL A 305 8.84 -5.30 -10.80
CA VAL A 305 7.81 -5.69 -11.76
C VAL A 305 8.22 -7.02 -12.36
N THR A 306 7.38 -8.04 -12.21
CA THR A 306 7.59 -9.36 -12.80
C THR A 306 6.40 -9.72 -13.68
N THR A 307 6.65 -9.98 -14.96
CA THR A 307 5.58 -10.34 -15.90
C THR A 307 5.90 -11.61 -16.70
N LYS A 308 4.89 -12.24 -17.31
CA LYS A 308 5.11 -13.27 -18.33
C LYS A 308 5.36 -12.65 -19.70
N ASN A 309 4.67 -11.57 -20.00
CA ASN A 309 4.79 -10.81 -21.25
C ASN A 309 4.84 -9.30 -20.95
N VAL A 310 5.43 -8.53 -21.85
CA VAL A 310 5.33 -7.06 -21.86
C VAL A 310 4.83 -6.69 -23.25
N ASP A 311 3.66 -6.08 -23.29
CA ASP A 311 2.99 -5.74 -24.54
C ASP A 311 3.42 -4.32 -24.96
N ALA A 312 2.67 -3.30 -24.53
CA ALA A 312 2.88 -1.90 -24.87
C ALA A 312 3.09 -1.05 -23.59
N TRP A 313 4.17 -1.31 -22.86
CA TRP A 313 4.51 -0.55 -21.65
C TRP A 313 5.47 0.61 -21.97
N PHE A 314 5.00 1.84 -21.73
CA PHE A 314 5.76 3.09 -21.87
C PHE A 314 5.74 3.94 -20.60
N GLY A 315 5.44 3.31 -19.46
CA GLY A 315 5.33 4.00 -18.18
C GLY A 315 6.67 4.37 -17.54
N THR A 316 6.60 5.13 -16.44
CA THR A 316 7.77 5.64 -15.73
C THR A 316 7.95 5.00 -14.35
N LEU A 317 9.19 4.66 -13.99
CA LEU A 317 9.55 4.12 -12.68
C LEU A 317 10.48 5.10 -11.94
N ARG A 318 10.18 5.46 -10.68
CA ARG A 318 11.01 6.38 -9.89
C ARG A 318 11.24 5.88 -8.47
N VAL A 319 12.50 5.84 -8.05
CA VAL A 319 12.96 5.47 -6.70
C VAL A 319 14.03 6.43 -6.20
N ASN A 320 13.85 7.73 -6.45
CA ASN A 320 14.85 8.72 -6.07
C ASN A 320 14.96 8.81 -4.54
N GLY A 321 16.17 9.02 -4.04
CA GLY A 321 16.33 9.60 -2.72
C GLY A 321 15.89 11.07 -2.72
N ALA A 322 15.77 11.67 -1.55
CA ALA A 322 15.37 13.06 -1.42
C ALA A 322 16.47 13.90 -0.79
N HIS A 323 16.37 15.22 -1.00
CA HIS A 323 17.37 16.15 -0.49
C HIS A 323 17.29 16.27 1.03
N GLY A 324 18.43 16.56 1.64
CA GLY A 324 18.46 17.06 3.02
C GLY A 324 17.70 18.37 3.15
N GLY A 325 17.40 18.76 4.40
CA GLY A 325 16.79 20.06 4.65
C GLY A 325 17.70 21.22 4.31
N GLY A 326 17.17 22.44 4.43
CA GLY A 326 17.95 23.67 4.25
C GLY A 326 19.27 23.62 5.02
N TYR A 327 20.32 24.15 4.39
CA TYR A 327 21.68 24.28 4.94
C TYR A 327 22.49 22.97 5.08
N THR A 328 22.00 21.85 4.57
CA THR A 328 22.75 20.60 4.46
C THR A 328 22.65 20.00 3.05
N ASN A 329 23.69 19.27 2.62
CA ASN A 329 23.69 18.45 1.40
C ASN A 329 23.53 16.96 1.74
N ALA A 330 22.80 16.67 2.82
CA ALA A 330 22.56 15.33 3.33
C ALA A 330 21.45 14.65 2.52
N ASP A 331 21.76 14.28 1.29
CA ASP A 331 20.81 13.68 0.36
C ASP A 331 20.72 12.17 0.56
N GLY A 332 19.49 11.66 0.60
CA GLY A 332 19.24 10.22 0.59
C GLY A 332 19.67 9.59 -0.73
N ALA A 333 20.14 8.34 -0.68
CA ALA A 333 20.51 7.60 -1.86
C ALA A 333 19.27 7.13 -2.64
N ALA A 334 19.42 6.96 -3.96
CA ALA A 334 18.41 6.32 -4.78
C ALA A 334 18.19 4.86 -4.35
N GLY A 335 16.97 4.38 -4.56
CA GLY A 335 16.56 3.01 -4.30
C GLY A 335 16.77 2.07 -5.49
N THR A 336 16.04 0.97 -5.52
CA THR A 336 16.26 -0.12 -6.49
C THR A 336 15.07 -0.34 -7.42
N LEU A 337 15.37 -0.65 -8.69
CA LEU A 337 14.40 -1.00 -9.71
C LEU A 337 14.71 -2.37 -10.31
N SER A 338 13.72 -3.25 -10.35
CA SER A 338 13.77 -4.54 -11.04
C SER A 338 12.59 -4.66 -11.99
N MET A 339 12.85 -5.03 -13.24
CA MET A 339 11.83 -5.41 -14.21
C MET A 339 12.24 -6.73 -14.85
N GLN A 340 11.43 -7.77 -14.64
CA GLN A 340 11.69 -9.13 -15.11
C GLN A 340 10.55 -9.60 -15.98
N VAL A 341 10.90 -10.14 -17.14
CA VAL A 341 9.99 -10.91 -17.98
C VAL A 341 10.42 -12.37 -17.84
N ILE A 342 9.53 -13.21 -17.32
CA ILE A 342 9.76 -14.64 -17.12
C ILE A 342 8.76 -15.38 -18.01
N PRO A 343 9.05 -15.56 -19.31
CA PRO A 343 8.12 -16.19 -20.23
C PRO A 343 7.67 -17.55 -19.71
N GLU A 344 6.43 -17.95 -20.02
CA GLU A 344 6.09 -19.36 -19.90
C GLU A 344 7.07 -20.18 -20.75
N PRO A 345 7.68 -21.25 -20.20
CA PRO A 345 8.48 -22.13 -21.02
C PRO A 345 7.63 -22.59 -22.20
N ALA A 346 8.17 -22.49 -23.43
CA ALA A 346 7.57 -23.18 -24.56
C ALA A 346 7.36 -24.65 -24.14
N THR A 347 6.20 -25.22 -24.43
CA THR A 347 5.85 -26.58 -24.04
C THR A 347 6.99 -27.55 -24.38
N GLY A 348 7.65 -28.11 -23.36
CA GLY A 348 8.81 -29.00 -23.51
C GLY A 348 10.20 -28.38 -23.26
N ALA A 349 10.30 -27.10 -22.89
CA ALA A 349 11.58 -26.48 -22.52
C ALA A 349 11.78 -26.45 -20.99
N LEU A 350 12.90 -27.00 -20.53
CA LEU A 350 13.36 -26.91 -19.15
C LEU A 350 14.10 -25.57 -18.97
N VAL A 351 13.46 -24.56 -18.38
CA VAL A 351 14.12 -23.28 -18.09
C VAL A 351 14.95 -23.45 -16.81
N ALA A 352 16.24 -23.69 -16.98
CA ALA A 352 17.21 -23.57 -15.89
C ALA A 352 17.45 -22.07 -15.63
N LEU A 353 16.81 -21.52 -14.59
CA LEU A 353 17.19 -20.22 -14.07
C LEU A 353 18.61 -20.34 -13.51
N VAL A 354 19.57 -19.58 -14.03
CA VAL A 354 20.94 -19.56 -13.51
C VAL A 354 20.95 -18.81 -12.18
N GLY A 355 20.50 -19.48 -11.12
CA GLY A 355 20.78 -19.18 -9.74
C GLY A 355 21.57 -20.36 -9.18
N SER A 356 22.73 -20.10 -8.58
CA SER A 356 23.67 -21.11 -8.08
C SER A 356 23.00 -22.24 -7.30
N LEU A 357 22.77 -23.37 -7.98
CA LEU A 357 22.31 -24.61 -7.38
C LEU A 357 23.51 -25.30 -6.72
N LEU A 358 23.70 -25.08 -5.42
CA LEU A 358 24.71 -25.80 -4.63
C LEU A 358 24.20 -27.22 -4.36
N LEU A 359 24.37 -28.12 -5.33
CA LEU A 359 24.04 -29.54 -5.17
C LEU A 359 25.13 -30.20 -4.30
N ARG A 360 24.95 -30.25 -2.98
CA ARG A 360 25.77 -31.10 -2.10
C ARG A 360 25.40 -32.57 -2.35
N ARG A 361 26.21 -33.28 -3.14
CA ARG A 361 26.22 -34.76 -3.12
C ARG A 361 26.54 -35.22 -1.70
N ARG A 362 25.59 -35.84 -1.02
CA ARG A 362 25.91 -36.81 0.05
C ARG A 362 26.62 -37.97 -0.63
N ARG A 363 27.89 -38.21 -0.29
CA ARG A 363 28.50 -39.52 -0.54
C ARG A 363 27.81 -40.52 0.40
N ALA A 364 27.54 -41.71 -0.15
CA ALA A 364 27.13 -42.88 0.62
C ALA A 364 28.14 -43.19 1.73
#